data_AF-A0A0T6BHL5-F1
#
_entry.id   AF-A0A0T6BHL5-F1
#
_cell.length_a   1.000
_cell.length_b   1.000
_cell.length_c   1.000
_cell.angle_alpha   90.00
_cell.angle_beta   90.00
_cell.angle_gamma   90.00
#
_symmetry.space_group_name_H-M   'P 1'
#
loop_
_entity.id
_entity.type
_entity.pdbx_description
1 polymer ?
#
loop_
_entity_poly.entity_id
_entity_poly.type
_entity_poly.pdbx_seq_one_letter_code
_entity_poly.pdbx_strand_id
1 'polypeptide(L)'
;VVSRKLELTRAEKHVHNFMMDTQLTKRLKNAAANVLRETWLIYKHTRLVKRVNPGKVRTHQRKFLLAIYALRKVKMDQRKLLDNANTITDMAKTQNTVYEIVSDMSTRQDTLEERLSIIDDKIAALQEQLRLLPDIISSTLQAHTEKMDQRRNFLHPESAAGLQQARSVPPGCPWPSPALPLVKPSQASATSQS
;
A
#
# COMPACT_ATOMS: atom_id res chain seq x y z
N VAL A 1 10.01 36.12 14.76
CA VAL A 1 11.24 36.20 13.93
C VAL A 1 12.48 35.75 14.69
N VAL A 2 12.73 36.24 15.91
CA VAL A 2 13.94 35.92 16.72
C VAL A 2 14.21 34.41 16.87
N SER A 3 13.20 33.60 17.19
CA SER A 3 13.39 32.15 17.42
C SER A 3 14.07 31.41 16.25
N ARG A 4 13.71 31.73 15.00
CA ARG A 4 14.32 31.13 13.80
C ARG A 4 15.80 31.51 13.60
N LYS A 5 16.31 32.55 14.26
CA LYS A 5 17.74 32.91 14.27
C LYS A 5 18.53 32.24 15.40
N LEU A 6 17.86 31.56 16.33
CA LEU A 6 18.48 30.79 17.41
C LEU A 6 18.55 29.27 17.11
N GLU A 7 17.85 28.83 16.07
CA GLU A 7 17.90 27.46 15.59
C GLU A 7 19.18 27.20 14.78
N LEU A 8 20.05 26.33 15.28
CA LEU A 8 21.23 25.89 14.54
C LEU A 8 20.83 25.20 13.22
N THR A 9 21.50 25.56 12.13
CA THR A 9 21.41 24.90 10.83
C THR A 9 21.92 23.46 10.89
N ARG A 10 21.64 22.66 9.85
CA ARG A 10 22.11 21.27 9.75
C ARG A 10 23.65 21.16 9.82
N ALA A 11 24.37 22.09 9.20
CA ALA A 11 25.83 22.12 9.22
C ALA A 11 26.37 22.46 10.62
N GLU A 12 25.84 23.51 11.26
CA GLU A 12 26.23 23.90 12.62
C GLU A 12 25.93 22.80 13.65
N LYS A 13 24.78 22.11 13.53
CA LYS A 13 24.45 20.94 14.36
C LYS A 13 25.46 19.81 14.22
N HIS A 14 25.97 19.57 13.01
CA HIS A 14 26.99 18.54 12.78
C HIS A 14 28.34 18.92 13.41
N VAL A 15 28.80 20.17 13.22
CA VAL A 15 30.01 20.70 13.87
C VAL A 15 29.88 20.67 15.39
N HIS A 16 28.74 21.10 15.94
CA HIS A 16 28.45 21.05 17.37
C HIS A 16 28.52 19.63 17.93
N ASN A 17 27.87 18.65 17.28
CA ASN A 17 27.91 17.25 17.71
C ASN A 17 29.33 16.67 17.68
N PHE A 18 30.11 16.98 16.63
CA PHE A 18 31.53 16.57 16.55
C PHE A 18 32.38 17.17 17.68
N MET A 19 32.20 18.47 17.98
CA MET A 19 32.87 19.13 19.08
C MET A 19 32.48 18.54 20.44
N MET A 20 31.19 18.24 20.65
CA MET A 20 30.69 17.63 21.88
C MET A 20 31.20 16.19 22.06
N ASP A 21 31.17 15.34 21.05
CA ASP A 21 31.72 13.97 21.16
C ASP A 21 33.23 13.99 21.42
N THR A 22 33.98 14.89 20.77
CA THR A 22 35.40 15.10 21.04
C THR A 22 35.65 15.46 22.51
N GLN A 23 34.80 16.32 23.10
CA GLN A 23 34.89 16.69 24.52
C GLN A 23 34.51 15.53 25.45
N LEU A 24 33.42 14.82 25.16
CA LEU A 24 32.95 13.68 25.95
C LEU A 24 33.99 12.54 25.94
N THR A 25 34.55 12.21 24.78
CA THR A 25 35.64 11.22 24.64
C THR A 25 36.87 11.59 25.47
N LYS A 26 37.28 12.87 25.47
CA LYS A 26 38.39 13.35 26.34
C LYS A 26 38.05 13.21 27.83
N ARG A 27 36.84 13.61 28.24
CA ARG A 27 36.37 13.49 29.64
C ARG A 27 36.24 12.03 30.09
N LEU A 28 35.80 11.13 29.20
CA LEU A 28 35.66 9.70 29.48
C LEU A 28 37.03 9.08 29.80
N LYS A 29 38.04 9.35 28.95
CA LYS A 29 39.43 8.89 29.16
C LYS A 29 40.01 9.43 30.46
N ASN A 30 39.79 10.71 30.78
CA ASN A 30 40.25 11.31 32.02
C ASN A 30 39.59 10.68 33.27
N ALA A 31 38.26 10.51 33.25
CA ALA A 31 37.52 9.87 34.34
C ALA A 31 37.97 8.41 34.55
N ALA A 32 38.18 7.65 33.48
CA ALA A 32 38.70 6.28 33.56
C ALA A 32 40.12 6.23 34.16
N ALA A 33 41.01 7.14 33.76
CA ALA A 33 42.35 7.26 34.35
C ALA A 33 42.28 7.57 35.85
N ASN A 34 41.37 8.46 36.27
CA ASN A 34 41.15 8.76 37.69
C ASN A 34 40.61 7.55 38.47
N VAL A 35 39.71 6.75 37.89
CA VAL A 35 39.23 5.50 38.51
C VAL A 35 40.41 4.55 38.78
N LEU A 36 41.27 4.31 37.79
CA LEU A 36 42.46 3.46 37.95
C LEU A 36 43.45 4.03 38.98
N ARG A 37 43.72 5.34 38.91
CA ARG A 37 44.60 6.06 39.85
C ARG A 37 44.15 5.92 41.30
N GLU A 38 42.88 6.20 41.59
CA GLU A 38 42.37 6.12 42.95
C GLU A 38 42.21 4.67 43.43
N THR A 39 41.89 3.72 42.54
CA THR A 39 41.91 2.28 42.86
C THR A 39 43.29 1.84 43.34
N TRP A 40 44.33 2.18 42.59
CA TRP A 40 45.72 1.87 42.97
C TRP A 40 46.13 2.58 44.26
N LEU A 41 45.74 3.84 44.46
CA LEU A 41 46.05 4.58 45.69
C LEU A 41 45.33 4.02 46.92
N ILE A 42 44.09 3.53 46.78
CA ILE A 42 43.39 2.81 47.86
C ILE A 42 44.13 1.51 48.18
N TYR A 43 44.46 0.71 47.18
CA TYR A 43 45.21 -0.54 47.37
C TYR A 43 46.56 -0.29 48.05
N LYS A 44 47.34 0.69 47.56
CA LYS A 44 48.61 1.11 48.16
C LYS A 44 48.48 1.44 49.65
N HIS A 45 47.53 2.30 50.02
CA HIS A 45 47.38 2.78 51.40
C HIS A 45 46.62 1.82 52.33
N THR A 46 46.07 0.71 51.83
CA THR A 46 45.36 -0.31 52.64
C THR A 46 46.08 -1.66 52.70
N ARG A 47 46.92 -2.00 51.71
CA ARG A 47 47.58 -3.32 51.58
C ARG A 47 49.10 -3.27 51.53
N LEU A 48 49.72 -2.16 51.10
CA LEU A 48 51.18 -2.04 50.90
C LEU A 48 51.85 -1.15 51.96
N VAL A 49 51.26 -1.02 53.16
CA VAL A 49 51.78 -0.20 54.26
C VAL A 49 51.75 -0.95 55.59
N LYS A 50 52.79 -0.76 56.42
CA LYS A 50 52.90 -1.41 57.75
C LYS A 50 51.83 -0.94 58.76
N ARG A 51 51.34 0.29 58.61
CA ARG A 51 50.21 0.85 59.39
C ARG A 51 49.34 1.68 58.45
N VAL A 52 48.04 1.40 58.45
CA VAL A 52 47.05 2.10 57.61
C VAL A 52 46.75 3.48 58.20
N ASN A 53 46.61 4.50 57.34
CA ASN A 53 46.12 5.82 57.73
C ASN A 53 44.66 6.00 57.23
N PRO A 54 43.65 5.92 58.11
CA PRO A 54 42.24 5.98 57.70
C PRO A 54 41.86 7.30 57.01
N GLY A 55 42.51 8.42 57.39
CA GLY A 55 42.26 9.72 56.77
C GLY A 55 42.64 9.74 55.28
N LYS A 56 43.86 9.29 54.95
CA LYS A 56 44.32 9.19 53.55
C LYS A 56 43.44 8.23 52.73
N VAL A 57 43.07 7.10 53.32
CA VAL A 57 42.18 6.10 52.66
C VAL A 57 40.82 6.72 52.34
N ARG A 58 40.17 7.42 53.29
CA ARG A 58 38.89 8.12 53.04
C ARG A 58 38.98 9.18 51.94
N THR A 59 40.08 9.94 51.87
CA THR A 59 40.31 10.91 50.79
C THR A 59 40.34 10.24 49.41
N HIS A 60 41.06 9.13 49.27
CA HIS A 60 41.11 8.38 48.01
C HIS A 60 39.80 7.67 47.68
N GLN A 61 39.08 7.13 48.67
CA GLN A 61 37.74 6.56 48.49
C GLN A 61 36.75 7.61 47.98
N ARG A 62 36.73 8.83 48.54
CA ARG A 62 35.86 9.91 48.06
C ARG A 62 36.19 10.30 46.61
N LYS A 63 37.48 10.40 46.25
CA LYS A 63 37.92 10.68 44.88
C LYS A 63 37.56 9.55 43.91
N PHE A 64 37.71 8.29 44.33
CA PHE A 64 37.30 7.11 43.55
C PHE A 64 35.79 7.13 43.25
N LEU A 65 34.94 7.37 44.25
CA LEU A 65 33.49 7.46 44.05
C LEU A 65 33.10 8.61 43.12
N LEU A 66 33.75 9.78 43.24
CA LEU A 66 33.55 10.89 42.32
C LEU A 66 34.00 10.56 40.88
N ALA A 67 35.12 9.85 40.71
CA ALA A 67 35.59 9.40 39.40
C ALA A 67 34.65 8.38 38.76
N ILE A 68 34.12 7.41 39.54
CA ILE A 68 33.10 6.45 39.09
C ILE A 68 31.82 7.17 38.68
N TYR A 69 31.34 8.14 39.47
CA TYR A 69 30.17 8.95 39.12
C TYR A 69 30.39 9.74 37.83
N ALA A 70 31.53 10.44 37.71
CA ALA A 70 31.88 11.20 36.51
C ALA A 70 31.97 10.31 35.26
N LEU A 71 32.59 9.13 35.37
CA LEU A 71 32.69 8.16 34.28
C LEU A 71 31.30 7.68 33.82
N ARG A 72 30.41 7.33 34.77
CA ARG A 72 29.02 6.94 34.48
C ARG A 72 28.23 8.07 33.82
N LYS A 73 28.37 9.30 34.34
CA LYS A 73 27.70 10.48 33.77
C LYS A 73 28.14 10.76 32.35
N VAL A 74 29.45 10.81 32.09
CA VAL A 74 29.99 11.04 30.73
C VAL A 74 29.57 9.93 29.76
N LYS A 75 29.58 8.66 30.20
CA LYS A 75 29.11 7.53 29.38
C LYS A 75 27.61 7.64 29.03
N MET A 76 26.79 8.11 29.97
CA MET A 76 25.37 8.36 29.72
C MET A 76 25.16 9.54 28.77
N ASP A 77 25.90 10.63 28.96
CA ASP A 77 25.83 11.82 28.10
C ASP A 77 26.30 11.50 26.67
N GLN A 78 27.30 10.62 26.50
CA GLN A 78 27.74 10.12 25.19
C GLN A 78 26.66 9.26 24.49
N ARG A 79 25.94 8.41 25.23
CA ARG A 79 24.79 7.65 24.67
C ARG A 79 23.71 8.59 24.16
N LYS A 80 23.31 9.60 24.95
CA LYS A 80 22.30 10.60 24.55
C LYS A 80 22.67 11.35 23.28
N LEU A 81 23.95 11.65 23.09
CA LEU A 81 24.44 12.32 21.88
C LEU A 81 24.38 11.40 20.65
N LEU A 82 24.75 10.12 20.81
CA LEU A 82 24.64 9.11 19.75
C LEU A 82 23.17 8.88 19.34
N ASP A 83 22.27 8.75 20.32
CA ASP A 83 20.84 8.52 20.06
C ASP A 83 20.23 9.69 19.25
N ASN A 84 20.60 10.94 19.56
CA ASN A 84 20.19 12.13 18.79
C ASN A 84 20.69 12.12 17.33
N ALA A 85 21.89 11.59 17.07
CA ALA A 85 22.42 11.47 15.71
C ALA A 85 21.69 10.40 14.89
N ASN A 86 21.29 9.30 15.54
CA ASN A 86 20.51 8.23 14.92
C ASN A 86 19.12 8.73 14.52
N THR A 87 18.41 9.45 15.40
CA THR A 87 17.04 9.96 15.10
C THR A 87 16.97 10.80 13.82
N ILE A 88 17.96 11.66 13.56
CA ILE A 88 18.00 12.47 12.32
C ILE A 88 18.22 11.58 11.08
N THR A 89 19.05 10.55 11.22
CA THR A 89 19.37 9.59 10.15
C THR A 89 18.17 8.71 9.82
N ASP A 90 17.46 8.22 10.84
CA ASP A 90 16.31 7.33 10.67
C ASP A 90 15.05 8.09 10.20
N MET A 91 14.93 9.38 10.56
CA MET A 91 13.92 10.27 9.97
C MET A 91 14.15 10.44 8.46
N ALA A 92 15.39 10.64 8.02
CA ALA A 92 15.71 10.77 6.59
C ALA A 92 15.45 9.47 5.80
N LYS A 93 15.75 8.31 6.38
CA LYS A 93 15.40 7.00 5.78
C LYS A 93 13.88 6.83 5.67
N THR A 94 13.15 7.12 6.75
CA THR A 94 11.69 7.08 6.77
C THR A 94 11.10 7.98 5.68
N GLN A 95 11.65 9.18 5.49
CA GLN A 95 11.21 10.11 4.45
C GLN A 95 11.43 9.54 3.04
N ASN A 96 12.57 8.91 2.76
CA ASN A 96 12.81 8.23 1.47
C ASN A 96 11.79 7.11 1.23
N THR A 97 11.59 6.21 2.20
CA THR A 97 10.64 5.10 2.07
C THR A 97 9.20 5.59 1.87
N VAL A 98 8.79 6.65 2.58
CA VAL A 98 7.48 7.28 2.37
C VAL A 98 7.36 7.88 0.97
N TYR A 99 8.41 8.54 0.47
CA TYR A 99 8.42 9.10 -0.88
C TYR A 99 8.30 8.00 -1.97
N GLU A 100 9.06 6.91 -1.83
CA GLU A 100 8.98 5.74 -2.71
C GLU A 100 7.55 5.16 -2.73
N ILE A 101 6.96 4.91 -1.56
CA ILE A 101 5.58 4.38 -1.44
C ILE A 101 4.55 5.32 -2.08
N VAL A 102 4.66 6.63 -1.85
CA VAL A 102 3.72 7.62 -2.40
C VAL A 102 3.89 7.75 -3.92
N SER A 103 5.11 7.68 -4.44
CA SER A 103 5.39 7.67 -5.89
C SER A 103 4.79 6.44 -6.56
N ASP A 104 5.05 5.24 -6.02
CA ASP A 104 4.45 3.97 -6.46
C ASP A 104 2.92 4.02 -6.44
N MET A 105 2.35 4.61 -5.39
CA MET A 105 0.91 4.75 -5.24
C MET A 105 0.32 5.70 -6.28
N SER A 106 0.98 6.83 -6.57
CA SER A 106 0.58 7.76 -7.63
C SER A 106 0.59 7.07 -9.00
N THR A 107 1.68 6.37 -9.35
CA THR A 107 1.77 5.67 -10.65
C THR A 107 0.69 4.58 -10.79
N ARG A 108 0.34 3.89 -9.70
CA ARG A 108 -0.78 2.94 -9.68
C ARG A 108 -2.13 3.64 -9.80
N GLN A 109 -2.30 4.81 -9.19
CA GLN A 109 -3.50 5.64 -9.30
C GLN A 109 -3.70 6.09 -10.76
N ASP A 110 -2.66 6.64 -11.40
CA ASP A 110 -2.70 7.07 -12.82
C ASP A 110 -3.16 5.90 -13.73
N THR A 111 -2.60 4.71 -13.50
CA THR A 111 -2.97 3.47 -14.22
C THR A 111 -4.43 3.05 -13.98
N LEU A 112 -4.97 3.29 -12.78
CA LEU A 112 -6.37 2.99 -12.45
C LEU A 112 -7.33 4.04 -13.03
N GLU A 113 -6.94 5.32 -13.05
CA GLU A 113 -7.70 6.41 -13.68
C GLU A 113 -7.79 6.23 -15.20
N GLU A 114 -6.69 5.87 -15.88
CA GLU A 114 -6.71 5.52 -17.30
C GLU A 114 -7.67 4.35 -17.58
N ARG A 115 -7.60 3.29 -16.77
CA ARG A 115 -8.50 2.13 -16.89
C ARG A 115 -9.96 2.46 -16.59
N LEU A 116 -10.23 3.40 -15.69
CA LEU A 116 -11.58 3.91 -15.42
C LEU A 116 -12.11 4.71 -16.61
N SER A 117 -11.30 5.61 -17.19
CA SER A 117 -11.67 6.36 -18.41
C SER A 117 -12.05 5.41 -19.55
N ILE A 118 -11.24 4.38 -19.80
CA ILE A 118 -11.51 3.36 -20.83
C ILE A 118 -12.81 2.57 -20.56
N ILE A 119 -13.20 2.41 -19.29
CA ILE A 119 -14.47 1.77 -18.93
C ILE A 119 -15.64 2.74 -19.14
N ASP A 120 -15.49 4.00 -18.78
CA ASP A 120 -16.50 5.04 -18.94
C ASP A 120 -16.83 5.27 -20.43
N ASP A 121 -15.81 5.36 -21.29
CA ASP A 121 -15.94 5.41 -22.76
C ASP A 121 -16.73 4.22 -23.32
N LYS A 122 -16.47 3.00 -22.81
CA LYS A 122 -17.17 1.79 -23.23
C LYS A 122 -18.63 1.77 -22.77
N ILE A 123 -18.91 2.28 -21.57
CA ILE A 123 -20.27 2.41 -21.06
C ILE A 123 -21.05 3.44 -21.88
N ALA A 124 -20.46 4.59 -22.19
CA ALA A 124 -21.05 5.60 -23.06
C ALA A 124 -21.35 5.05 -24.47
N ALA A 125 -20.43 4.30 -25.07
CA ALA A 125 -20.63 3.65 -26.36
C ALA A 125 -21.78 2.60 -26.33
N LEU A 126 -21.86 1.78 -25.29
CA LEU A 126 -22.96 0.83 -25.09
C LEU A 126 -24.31 1.54 -24.89
N GLN A 127 -24.32 2.65 -24.14
CA GLN A 127 -25.52 3.45 -23.92
C GLN A 127 -26.05 4.04 -25.23
N GLU A 128 -25.18 4.53 -26.11
CA GLU A 128 -25.59 5.05 -27.42
C GLU A 128 -26.08 3.93 -28.35
N GLN A 129 -25.41 2.78 -28.38
CA GLN A 129 -25.90 1.61 -29.14
C GLN A 129 -27.29 1.15 -28.66
N LEU A 130 -27.52 1.11 -27.34
CA LEU A 130 -28.83 0.80 -26.77
C LEU A 130 -29.89 1.86 -27.08
N ARG A 131 -29.50 3.14 -27.18
CA ARG A 131 -30.38 4.25 -27.54
C ARG A 131 -30.84 4.19 -29.00
N LEU A 132 -29.96 3.80 -29.93
CA LEU A 132 -30.27 3.67 -31.36
C LEU A 132 -31.02 2.37 -31.71
N LEU A 133 -30.96 1.36 -30.84
CA LEU A 133 -31.56 0.04 -31.06
C LEU A 133 -33.07 0.07 -31.42
N PRO A 134 -33.94 0.86 -30.74
CA PRO A 134 -35.37 0.89 -31.05
C PRO A 134 -35.68 1.44 -32.45
N ASP A 135 -34.92 2.45 -32.90
CA ASP A 135 -35.08 3.06 -34.23
C ASP A 135 -34.67 2.09 -35.34
N ILE A 136 -33.57 1.36 -35.13
CA ILE A 136 -33.09 0.31 -36.04
C ILE A 136 -34.12 -0.83 -36.13
N ILE A 137 -34.65 -1.29 -34.98
CA ILE A 137 -35.71 -2.31 -34.95
C ILE A 137 -36.96 -1.82 -35.69
N SER A 138 -37.40 -0.58 -35.42
CA SER A 138 -38.58 0.02 -36.05
C SER A 138 -38.42 0.12 -37.57
N SER A 139 -37.28 0.62 -38.04
CA SER A 139 -36.97 0.72 -39.48
C SER A 139 -36.92 -0.66 -40.15
N THR A 140 -36.37 -1.67 -39.46
CA THR A 140 -36.29 -3.04 -39.99
C THR A 140 -37.67 -3.69 -40.08
N LEU A 141 -38.54 -3.46 -39.09
CA LEU A 141 -39.93 -3.93 -39.09
C LEU A 141 -40.77 -3.23 -40.17
N GLN A 142 -40.60 -1.92 -40.37
CA GLN A 142 -41.23 -1.17 -41.46
C GLN A 142 -40.81 -1.73 -42.82
N ALA A 143 -39.51 -1.84 -43.08
CA ALA A 143 -38.98 -2.39 -44.33
C ALA A 143 -39.39 -3.85 -44.60
N HIS A 144 -39.63 -4.65 -43.55
CA HIS A 144 -40.21 -5.99 -43.69
C HIS A 144 -41.70 -5.93 -44.05
N THR A 145 -42.46 -5.03 -43.42
CA THR A 145 -43.89 -4.84 -43.66
C THR A 145 -44.15 -4.32 -45.08
N GLU A 146 -43.38 -3.35 -45.57
CA GLU A 146 -43.46 -2.86 -46.94
C GLU A 146 -43.21 -3.97 -47.98
N LYS A 147 -42.25 -4.86 -47.74
CA LYS A 147 -41.98 -6.03 -48.60
C LYS A 147 -43.14 -7.05 -48.57
N MET A 148 -43.81 -7.20 -47.41
CA MET A 148 -45.00 -8.03 -47.28
C MET A 148 -46.20 -7.43 -48.03
N ASP A 149 -46.41 -6.12 -47.91
CA ASP A 149 -47.53 -5.43 -48.57
C ASP A 149 -47.32 -5.31 -50.09
N GLN A 150 -46.08 -5.14 -50.56
CA GLN A 150 -45.75 -5.33 -51.97
C GLN A 150 -46.11 -6.75 -52.43
N ARG A 151 -45.73 -7.80 -51.69
CA ARG A 151 -46.14 -9.19 -51.99
C ARG A 151 -47.66 -9.39 -51.98
N ARG A 152 -48.41 -8.71 -51.10
CA ARG A 152 -49.88 -8.75 -51.09
C ARG A 152 -50.50 -8.02 -52.27
N ASN A 153 -49.97 -6.86 -52.65
CA ASN A 153 -50.45 -6.09 -53.80
C ASN A 153 -50.21 -6.79 -55.14
N PHE A 154 -49.32 -7.79 -55.20
CA PHE A 154 -49.18 -8.69 -56.35
C PHE A 154 -50.20 -9.87 -56.36
N LEU A 155 -51.05 -10.04 -55.35
CA LEU A 155 -52.17 -10.99 -55.37
C LEU A 155 -53.49 -10.26 -55.63
N HIS A 156 -53.90 -10.22 -56.90
CA HIS A 156 -55.16 -9.62 -57.35
C HIS A 156 -56.38 -10.38 -56.80
N PRO A 157 -57.47 -9.70 -56.36
CA PRO A 157 -58.63 -10.35 -55.73
C PRO A 157 -59.64 -10.98 -56.73
N GLU A 158 -59.27 -11.23 -57.98
CA GLU A 158 -60.23 -11.64 -59.04
C GLU A 158 -60.20 -13.12 -59.46
N SER A 159 -59.26 -13.94 -58.96
CA SER A 159 -59.18 -15.37 -59.35
C SER A 159 -60.14 -16.30 -58.58
N ALA A 160 -61.11 -15.76 -57.83
CA ALA A 160 -62.02 -16.52 -56.96
C ALA A 160 -63.37 -16.90 -57.61
N ALA A 161 -63.52 -16.73 -58.93
CA ALA A 161 -64.74 -17.06 -59.68
C ALA A 161 -64.53 -18.25 -60.62
N GLY A 162 -64.91 -19.45 -60.16
CA GLY A 162 -65.14 -20.63 -61.00
C GLY A 162 -64.08 -21.74 -60.91
N LEU A 163 -64.36 -22.76 -60.10
CA LEU A 163 -64.92 -24.02 -60.63
C LEU A 163 -65.52 -24.86 -59.50
N GLN A 164 -66.67 -25.49 -59.78
CA GLN A 164 -67.30 -26.50 -58.92
C GLN A 164 -67.03 -27.89 -59.51
N GLN A 165 -67.08 -28.93 -58.65
CA GLN A 165 -67.13 -30.38 -58.98
C GLN A 165 -65.84 -31.02 -59.56
N ALA A 166 -65.47 -32.27 -59.23
CA ALA A 166 -66.00 -33.22 -58.24
C ALA A 166 -65.02 -34.41 -57.96
N ARG A 167 -65.24 -35.10 -56.82
CA ARG A 167 -64.73 -36.46 -56.43
C ARG A 167 -63.19 -36.61 -56.27
N SER A 168 -62.64 -37.46 -55.38
CA SER A 168 -63.18 -38.54 -54.53
C SER A 168 -62.26 -38.86 -53.32
N VAL A 169 -62.78 -39.55 -52.30
CA VAL A 169 -62.20 -39.93 -50.98
C VAL A 169 -62.84 -41.30 -50.60
N PRO A 170 -62.28 -42.29 -49.82
CA PRO A 170 -61.25 -42.27 -48.75
C PRO A 170 -60.17 -43.41 -48.94
N PRO A 171 -59.55 -44.08 -47.93
CA PRO A 171 -59.29 -43.78 -46.50
C PRO A 171 -57.80 -43.96 -46.04
N GLY A 172 -57.42 -43.44 -44.85
CA GLY A 172 -56.10 -43.76 -44.25
C GLY A 172 -55.60 -42.94 -43.05
N CYS A 173 -56.40 -42.76 -41.99
CA CYS A 173 -55.91 -42.34 -40.66
C CYS A 173 -55.28 -43.57 -39.92
N PRO A 174 -54.37 -43.44 -38.91
CA PRO A 174 -54.42 -42.41 -37.85
C PRO A 174 -53.09 -41.80 -37.34
N TRP A 175 -53.27 -40.78 -36.50
CA TRP A 175 -52.32 -40.01 -35.67
C TRP A 175 -51.65 -40.92 -34.59
N PRO A 176 -50.51 -40.56 -33.92
CA PRO A 176 -50.39 -39.31 -33.15
C PRO A 176 -49.00 -38.65 -32.91
N SER A 177 -49.04 -37.37 -32.51
CA SER A 177 -48.02 -36.67 -31.68
C SER A 177 -47.99 -37.23 -30.24
N PRO A 178 -47.16 -36.76 -29.27
CA PRO A 178 -46.10 -35.74 -29.30
C PRO A 178 -44.79 -36.20 -28.59
N ALA A 179 -43.77 -35.33 -28.47
CA ALA A 179 -42.95 -35.19 -27.24
C ALA A 179 -41.91 -34.05 -27.31
N LEU A 180 -41.85 -33.23 -26.26
CA LEU A 180 -40.68 -32.44 -25.87
C LEU A 180 -39.74 -33.28 -25.00
N PRO A 181 -38.42 -32.99 -25.01
CA PRO A 181 -37.61 -33.00 -23.80
C PRO A 181 -37.04 -31.59 -23.55
N LEU A 182 -37.48 -30.88 -22.51
CA LEU A 182 -37.08 -31.02 -21.11
C LEU A 182 -35.64 -30.54 -20.83
N VAL A 183 -35.56 -29.36 -20.21
CA VAL A 183 -34.35 -28.78 -19.60
C VAL A 183 -33.88 -29.64 -18.43
N LYS A 184 -32.56 -29.83 -18.31
CA LYS A 184 -31.88 -30.17 -17.04
C LYS A 184 -30.80 -29.12 -16.74
N PRO A 185 -30.81 -28.46 -15.56
CA PRO A 185 -29.63 -27.79 -15.05
C PRO A 185 -28.70 -28.82 -14.39
N SER A 186 -27.40 -28.80 -14.73
CA SER A 186 -26.39 -29.54 -13.97
C SER A 186 -25.86 -28.67 -12.84
N GLN A 187 -25.86 -29.21 -11.61
CA GLN A 187 -25.31 -28.53 -10.45
C GLN A 187 -23.78 -28.57 -10.42
N ALA A 188 -23.25 -27.59 -9.68
CA ALA A 188 -21.98 -27.52 -8.97
C ALA A 188 -20.99 -28.70 -9.05
N SER A 189 -19.72 -28.34 -9.25
CA SER A 189 -18.64 -28.91 -8.44
C SER A 189 -17.79 -27.76 -7.88
N ALA A 190 -17.58 -27.77 -6.57
CA ALA A 190 -16.62 -26.90 -5.92
C ALA A 190 -15.25 -27.58 -5.93
N THR A 191 -14.19 -26.83 -6.21
CA THR A 191 -12.82 -27.33 -6.02
C THR A 191 -12.09 -26.39 -5.07
N SER A 192 -12.10 -26.78 -3.80
CA SER A 192 -11.09 -26.32 -2.84
C SER A 192 -9.76 -26.99 -3.17
N GLN A 193 -8.68 -26.21 -3.22
CA GLN A 193 -7.35 -26.72 -2.90
C GLN A 193 -6.36 -25.59 -2.58
N SER A 194 -5.78 -25.73 -1.38
CA SER A 194 -4.45 -25.28 -0.93
C SER A 194 -4.05 -23.82 -1.09
#